data_AF-A2Z9P8-F1
#
_entry.id   AF-A2Z9P8-F1
#
_cell.length_a   1.000
_cell.length_b   1.000
_cell.length_c   1.000
_cell.angle_alpha   90.00
_cell.angle_beta   90.00
_cell.angle_gamma   90.00
#
_symmetry.space_group_name_H-M   'P 1'
#
loop_
_entity.id
_entity.type
_entity.pdbx_description
1 polymer ?
#
loop_
_entity_poly.entity_id
_entity_poly.type
_entity_poly.pdbx_seq_one_letter_code
_entity_poly.pdbx_strand_id
1 'polypeptide(L)'
;MVGGGGGAGEKPPASNGVHGSGKARFTLLYGLLLYVVMPVLFLYMLVAAASPFYNPRCSPESNAAMARFVVAMPNASSVNGSSPSSSSPPPTPVRPMRSADEAPTGLRHIAFGIGASSALWKSRKEYIKLWWRPGRMRGFVWMDRPVEEFYSKSSRTGLPPIMLGVPLTRHPGFHQCDLWGDVLGLLGAHPVAPLVTLHHLDFLEPVFPTTPSRAGALRKLFDGPVRLDSAAVAQQSVCYDREHHWTVSVSWGFAVMVVRGVLSPREMETPMRSFLNWYKRADYTAYSFNTRPVARQPCQKPRVYYMRDSRMDRRRNVTVTEYDRHRGKQPDCRWRIPDPAALVDHIVVLKKPDPDLWKRSPRRNCCQVVSSPTKAGKNRTMTIEVGVCREGEFAKL
;
A
#
# COMPACT_ATOMS: atom_id res chain seq x y z
N MET A 1 -81.97 11.94 38.80
CA MET A 1 -83.01 12.25 37.81
C MET A 1 -82.57 11.71 36.45
N VAL A 2 -83.29 10.69 35.97
CA VAL A 2 -83.55 10.25 34.57
C VAL A 2 -82.35 10.30 33.60
N GLY A 3 -81.69 9.22 33.16
CA GLY A 3 -82.17 7.97 32.50
C GLY A 3 -82.15 8.19 30.97
N GLY A 4 -81.64 7.36 30.05
CA GLY A 4 -80.96 6.06 29.99
C GLY A 4 -80.85 5.65 28.49
N GLY A 5 -80.19 4.53 28.18
CA GLY A 5 -80.45 3.75 26.95
C GLY A 5 -79.45 3.88 25.80
N GLY A 6 -78.95 2.74 25.32
CA GLY A 6 -77.94 2.61 24.24
C GLY A 6 -78.51 2.18 22.88
N GLY A 7 -77.61 1.84 21.95
CA GLY A 7 -77.98 1.30 20.63
C GLY A 7 -76.84 1.37 19.61
N ALA A 8 -76.32 0.19 19.23
CA ALA A 8 -75.39 -0.02 18.12
C ALA A 8 -76.12 -0.09 16.78
N GLY A 9 -75.46 0.28 15.67
CA GLY A 9 -75.99 0.10 14.32
C GLY A 9 -74.94 0.33 13.23
N GLU A 10 -74.64 -0.74 12.50
CA GLU A 10 -73.75 -0.83 11.33
C GLU A 10 -74.19 0.05 10.14
N LYS A 11 -73.22 0.43 9.30
CA LYS A 11 -73.44 1.08 7.99
C LYS A 11 -72.96 0.17 6.86
N PRO A 12 -73.80 -0.12 5.84
CA PRO A 12 -73.37 -0.57 4.52
C PRO A 12 -73.37 0.59 3.48
N PRO A 13 -72.87 0.37 2.24
CA PRO A 13 -71.98 1.32 1.57
C PRO A 13 -72.67 2.19 0.50
N ALA A 14 -71.99 3.26 0.08
CA ALA A 14 -72.33 4.05 -1.10
C ALA A 14 -71.18 4.01 -2.13
N SER A 15 -71.55 3.72 -3.37
CA SER A 15 -70.73 3.56 -4.55
C SER A 15 -70.46 4.87 -5.31
N ASN A 16 -69.35 4.85 -6.06
CA ASN A 16 -69.06 5.50 -7.35
C ASN A 16 -68.43 6.90 -7.40
N GLY A 17 -67.26 6.91 -8.05
CA GLY A 17 -66.56 8.09 -8.55
C GLY A 17 -65.25 7.72 -9.25
N VAL A 18 -65.31 6.89 -10.31
CA VAL A 18 -64.16 6.57 -11.17
C VAL A 18 -64.04 7.63 -12.26
N HIS A 19 -63.05 8.53 -12.15
CA HIS A 19 -62.38 9.15 -13.30
C HIS A 19 -61.09 9.85 -12.85
N GLY A 20 -59.93 9.46 -13.41
CA GLY A 20 -58.73 10.30 -13.36
C GLY A 20 -57.33 9.68 -13.32
N SER A 21 -57.13 8.36 -13.20
CA SER A 21 -55.78 7.82 -12.93
C SER A 21 -54.90 7.53 -14.19
N GLY A 22 -55.51 7.36 -15.36
CA GLY A 22 -54.79 6.94 -16.58
C GLY A 22 -53.94 8.02 -17.25
N LYS A 23 -54.40 9.28 -17.26
CA LYS A 23 -53.72 10.37 -18.00
C LYS A 23 -52.44 10.83 -17.31
N ALA A 24 -52.42 10.94 -15.98
CA ALA A 24 -51.27 11.45 -15.23
C ALA A 24 -50.05 10.50 -15.29
N ARG A 25 -50.26 9.18 -15.29
CA ARG A 25 -49.18 8.19 -15.42
C ARG A 25 -48.55 8.19 -16.81
N PHE A 26 -49.35 8.39 -17.85
CA PHE A 26 -48.87 8.43 -19.24
C PHE A 26 -47.99 9.67 -19.49
N THR A 27 -48.38 10.85 -18.98
CA THR A 27 -47.60 12.09 -19.11
C THR A 27 -46.27 12.01 -18.36
N LEU A 28 -46.23 11.33 -17.20
CA LEU A 28 -45.02 11.22 -16.39
C LEU A 28 -44.00 10.24 -16.99
N LEU A 29 -44.46 9.12 -17.55
CA LEU A 29 -43.61 8.18 -18.30
C LEU A 29 -43.06 8.80 -19.59
N TYR A 30 -43.90 9.56 -20.31
CA TYR A 30 -43.48 10.26 -21.52
C TYR A 30 -42.50 11.39 -21.23
N GLY A 31 -42.69 12.11 -20.11
CA GLY A 31 -41.75 13.10 -19.61
C GLY A 31 -40.40 12.49 -19.21
N LEU A 32 -40.39 11.35 -18.51
CA LEU A 32 -39.16 10.64 -18.18
C LEU A 32 -38.40 10.19 -19.44
N LEU A 33 -39.12 9.65 -20.43
CA LEU A 33 -38.52 9.20 -21.69
C LEU A 33 -37.90 10.37 -22.46
N LEU A 34 -38.65 11.47 -22.65
CA LEU A 34 -38.21 12.61 -23.46
C LEU A 34 -37.17 13.49 -22.77
N TYR A 35 -37.31 13.75 -21.47
CA TYR A 35 -36.45 14.71 -20.77
C TYR A 35 -35.29 14.07 -20.00
N VAL A 36 -35.29 12.74 -19.82
CA VAL A 36 -34.22 12.04 -19.08
C VAL A 36 -33.54 10.98 -19.95
N VAL A 37 -34.31 10.04 -20.51
CA VAL A 37 -33.72 8.89 -21.21
C VAL A 37 -33.10 9.30 -22.55
N MET A 38 -33.84 10.07 -23.37
CA MET A 38 -33.36 10.50 -24.69
C MET A 38 -32.12 11.41 -24.62
N PRO A 39 -32.01 12.41 -23.73
CA PRO A 39 -30.80 13.22 -23.59
C PRO A 39 -29.58 12.42 -23.13
N VAL A 40 -29.77 11.46 -22.21
CA VAL A 40 -28.68 10.59 -21.74
C VAL A 40 -28.19 9.67 -22.85
N LEU A 41 -29.10 9.08 -23.64
CA LEU A 41 -28.74 8.28 -24.81
C LEU A 41 -28.03 9.12 -25.88
N PHE A 42 -28.50 10.35 -26.12
CA PHE A 42 -27.86 11.26 -27.06
C PHE A 42 -26.45 11.64 -26.61
N LEU A 43 -26.25 11.95 -25.32
CA LEU A 43 -24.93 12.22 -24.74
C LEU A 43 -24.01 11.00 -24.83
N TYR A 44 -24.53 9.81 -24.55
CA TYR A 44 -23.79 8.56 -24.69
C TYR A 44 -23.33 8.32 -26.14
N MET A 45 -24.22 8.53 -27.12
CA MET A 45 -23.89 8.41 -28.54
C MET A 45 -22.88 9.46 -28.99
N LEU A 46 -22.96 10.70 -28.49
CA LEU A 46 -21.95 11.74 -28.75
C LEU A 46 -20.57 11.35 -28.19
N VAL A 47 -20.50 10.84 -26.97
CA VAL A 47 -19.24 10.38 -26.36
C VAL A 47 -18.68 9.17 -27.11
N ALA A 48 -19.54 8.21 -27.48
CA ALA A 48 -19.14 7.04 -28.26
C ALA A 48 -18.65 7.43 -29.67
N ALA A 49 -19.28 8.41 -30.32
CA ALA A 49 -18.88 8.93 -31.63
C ALA A 49 -17.62 9.82 -31.56
N ALA A 50 -17.35 10.46 -30.43
CA ALA A 50 -16.11 11.21 -30.18
C ALA A 50 -14.94 10.29 -29.76
N SER A 51 -15.23 9.09 -29.25
CA SER A 51 -14.20 8.14 -28.77
C SER A 51 -13.15 7.69 -29.82
N PRO A 52 -13.44 7.61 -31.15
CA PRO A 52 -12.42 7.31 -32.16
C PRO A 52 -11.42 8.46 -32.35
N PHE A 53 -11.73 9.68 -31.92
CA PHE A 53 -10.84 10.85 -32.02
C PHE A 53 -9.89 10.99 -30.81
N TYR A 54 -10.13 10.25 -29.72
CA TYR A 54 -9.29 10.25 -28.51
C TYR A 54 -8.44 8.98 -28.34
N ASN A 55 -8.57 8.01 -29.24
CA ASN A 55 -7.71 6.83 -29.29
C ASN A 55 -6.89 6.84 -30.59
N PRO A 56 -5.70 7.46 -30.60
CA PRO A 56 -4.77 7.22 -31.70
C PRO A 56 -4.39 5.74 -31.65
N ARG A 57 -4.83 4.99 -32.67
CA ARG A 57 -4.31 3.65 -32.96
C ARG A 57 -2.79 3.79 -33.12
N CYS A 58 -2.03 3.08 -32.29
CA CYS A 58 -0.60 2.91 -32.51
C CYS A 58 -0.40 2.15 -33.83
N SER A 59 0.16 2.82 -34.83
CA SER A 59 0.84 2.15 -35.94
C SER A 59 2.30 1.89 -35.51
N PRO A 60 2.85 0.69 -35.76
CA PRO A 60 4.28 0.48 -35.62
C PRO A 60 4.95 1.01 -36.88
N GLU A 61 5.96 1.87 -36.70
CA GLU A 61 7.06 2.23 -37.63
C GLU A 61 7.26 3.74 -37.71
N SER A 62 8.25 4.24 -36.95
CA SER A 62 9.16 5.27 -37.45
C SER A 62 10.37 5.35 -36.53
N ASN A 63 11.53 5.10 -37.13
CA ASN A 63 12.89 5.19 -36.59
C ASN A 63 13.08 6.21 -35.45
N ALA A 64 13.47 5.71 -34.28
CA ALA A 64 13.90 6.53 -33.16
C ALA A 64 15.18 7.28 -33.53
N ALA A 65 15.05 8.57 -33.88
CA ALA A 65 16.17 9.48 -33.93
C ALA A 65 16.70 9.70 -32.51
N MET A 66 17.89 9.18 -32.23
CA MET A 66 18.67 9.50 -31.04
C MET A 66 18.96 11.01 -31.03
N ALA A 67 18.21 11.76 -30.22
CA ALA A 67 18.55 13.15 -29.90
C ALA A 67 19.80 13.14 -29.01
N ARG A 68 20.97 13.38 -29.62
CA ARG A 68 22.19 13.72 -28.90
C ARG A 68 22.03 15.10 -28.28
N PHE A 69 21.94 15.18 -26.95
CA PHE A 69 22.09 16.43 -26.22
C PHE A 69 23.56 16.85 -26.23
N VAL A 70 23.90 17.82 -27.09
CA VAL A 70 25.18 18.55 -27.00
C VAL A 70 24.91 19.79 -26.15
N VAL A 71 25.60 19.89 -25.01
CA VAL A 71 25.62 21.11 -24.19
C VAL A 71 26.56 22.10 -24.87
N ALA A 72 26.00 23.17 -25.43
CA ALA A 72 26.79 24.29 -25.94
C ALA A 72 27.33 25.12 -24.76
N MET A 73 28.65 25.29 -24.69
CA MET A 73 29.31 26.27 -23.84
C MET A 73 29.28 27.65 -24.54
N PRO A 74 29.11 28.77 -23.83
CA PRO A 74 29.15 30.08 -24.44
C PRO A 74 30.60 30.50 -24.76
N ASN A 75 30.84 30.90 -26.01
CA ASN A 75 32.05 31.61 -26.43
C ASN A 75 32.13 32.96 -25.73
N ALA A 76 33.20 33.19 -24.97
CA ALA A 76 33.58 34.52 -24.50
C ALA A 76 34.40 35.22 -25.60
N SER A 77 33.82 36.27 -26.18
CA SER A 77 34.51 37.18 -27.10
C SER A 77 35.56 38.01 -26.36
N SER A 78 36.80 37.98 -26.85
CA SER A 78 37.92 38.80 -26.41
C SER A 78 37.75 40.25 -26.86
N VAL A 79 37.76 41.19 -25.92
CA VAL A 79 37.92 42.63 -26.18
C VAL A 79 39.40 42.97 -25.98
N ASN A 80 40.05 43.46 -27.05
CA ASN A 80 41.41 43.99 -27.00
C ASN A 80 41.43 45.33 -26.26
N GLY A 81 42.30 45.45 -25.26
CA GLY A 81 42.64 46.70 -24.59
C GLY A 81 44.10 46.69 -24.19
N SER A 82 44.87 47.60 -24.78
CA SER A 82 46.32 47.78 -24.66
C SER A 82 46.78 48.23 -23.26
N SER A 83 47.89 47.67 -22.80
CA SER A 83 48.62 48.09 -21.58
C SER A 83 49.29 49.45 -21.74
N PRO A 84 49.62 50.13 -20.61
CA PRO A 84 51.04 50.32 -20.33
C PRO A 84 51.44 49.99 -18.87
N SER A 85 52.74 49.77 -18.74
CA SER A 85 53.52 49.24 -17.63
C SER A 85 53.58 50.08 -16.36
N SER A 86 53.59 49.44 -15.19
CA SER A 86 54.44 49.85 -14.07
C SER A 86 54.69 48.69 -13.09
N SER A 87 55.96 48.45 -12.79
CA SER A 87 56.53 47.41 -11.93
C SER A 87 56.13 47.52 -10.45
N SER A 88 55.76 46.40 -9.82
CA SER A 88 55.66 46.25 -8.35
C SER A 88 56.27 44.90 -7.90
N PRO A 89 56.70 44.78 -6.63
CA PRO A 89 57.66 43.77 -6.13
C PRO A 89 57.09 42.33 -6.07
N PRO A 90 57.94 41.30 -5.92
CA PRO A 90 57.52 39.91 -6.13
C PRO A 90 56.45 39.48 -5.10
N PRO A 91 55.41 38.73 -5.54
CA PRO A 91 54.42 38.22 -4.61
C PRO A 91 55.05 37.12 -3.75
N THR A 92 54.74 37.14 -2.46
CA THR A 92 54.87 35.99 -1.56
C THR A 92 54.22 34.76 -2.22
N PRO A 93 54.71 33.54 -1.96
CA PRO A 93 54.17 32.34 -2.59
C PRO A 93 52.72 32.13 -2.15
N VAL A 94 51.78 32.60 -2.98
CA VAL A 94 50.36 32.30 -2.86
C VAL A 94 50.23 30.83 -3.18
N ARG A 95 49.91 30.03 -2.15
CA ARG A 95 49.53 28.63 -2.30
C ARG A 95 48.53 28.54 -3.46
N PRO A 96 48.74 27.69 -4.48
CA PRO A 96 47.86 27.65 -5.64
C PRO A 96 46.43 27.44 -5.14
N MET A 97 45.57 28.42 -5.44
CA MET A 97 44.15 28.33 -5.16
C MET A 97 43.67 27.14 -5.99
N ARG A 98 43.32 26.04 -5.32
CA ARG A 98 42.81 24.83 -5.98
C ARG A 98 41.79 25.26 -7.03
N SER A 99 41.98 24.82 -8.27
CA SER A 99 41.04 25.13 -9.35
C SER A 99 39.64 24.64 -8.95
N ALA A 100 38.58 25.21 -9.53
CA ALA A 100 37.22 24.74 -9.27
C ALA A 100 37.05 23.23 -9.56
N ASP A 101 37.89 22.68 -10.44
CA ASP A 101 37.97 21.27 -10.81
C ASP A 101 38.69 20.40 -9.76
N GLU A 102 39.54 20.99 -8.91
CA GLU A 102 40.18 20.32 -7.76
C GLU A 102 39.37 20.44 -6.45
N ALA A 103 38.26 21.20 -6.46
CA ALA A 103 37.39 21.34 -5.30
C ALA A 103 36.64 20.02 -5.04
N PRO A 104 36.60 19.52 -3.78
CA PRO A 104 35.88 18.28 -3.47
C PRO A 104 34.42 18.32 -3.95
N THR A 105 33.97 17.23 -4.57
CA THR A 105 32.58 17.10 -5.02
C THR A 105 31.62 17.29 -3.85
N GLY A 106 30.70 18.26 -3.95
CA GLY A 106 29.67 18.53 -2.95
C GLY A 106 28.26 18.44 -3.54
N LEU A 107 27.23 18.53 -2.68
CA LEU A 107 25.81 18.39 -3.09
C LEU A 107 25.37 19.34 -4.21
N ARG A 108 26.04 20.49 -4.36
CA ARG A 108 25.79 21.47 -5.44
C ARG A 108 26.21 21.00 -6.83
N HIS A 109 27.07 19.98 -6.91
CA HIS A 109 27.51 19.37 -8.17
C HIS A 109 26.60 18.21 -8.61
N ILE A 110 25.66 17.78 -7.75
CA ILE A 110 24.74 16.67 -8.01
C ILE A 110 23.34 17.25 -8.25
N ALA A 111 22.68 16.80 -9.32
CA ALA A 111 21.29 17.13 -9.61
C ALA A 111 20.38 15.93 -9.32
N PHE A 112 19.36 16.12 -8.49
CA PHE A 112 18.39 15.08 -8.14
C PHE A 112 17.15 15.18 -9.04
N GLY A 113 16.82 14.09 -9.74
CA GLY A 113 15.54 13.93 -10.44
C GLY A 113 14.61 13.02 -9.64
N ILE A 114 13.47 13.54 -9.18
CA ILE A 114 12.53 12.80 -8.33
C ILE A 114 11.22 12.64 -9.09
N GLY A 115 10.79 11.41 -9.38
CA GLY A 115 9.45 11.15 -9.89
C GLY A 115 8.43 11.02 -8.76
N ALA A 116 7.30 11.73 -8.83
CA ALA A 116 6.24 11.64 -7.83
C ALA A 116 4.83 11.73 -8.45
N SER A 117 3.86 11.06 -7.83
CA SER A 117 2.47 11.04 -8.32
C SER A 117 1.63 12.12 -7.64
N SER A 118 0.92 12.90 -8.45
CA SER A 118 -0.06 13.91 -8.03
C SER A 118 -1.13 13.35 -7.10
N ALA A 119 -1.57 12.10 -7.33
CA ALA A 119 -2.59 11.44 -6.51
C ALA A 119 -2.15 11.21 -5.06
N LEU A 120 -0.85 11.12 -4.80
CA LEU A 120 -0.28 10.90 -3.46
C LEU A 120 0.41 12.15 -2.91
N TRP A 121 0.41 13.26 -3.65
CA TRP A 121 1.24 14.42 -3.36
C TRP A 121 0.98 15.03 -1.98
N LYS A 122 -0.30 15.12 -1.58
CA LYS A 122 -0.72 15.67 -0.28
C LYS A 122 0.02 15.04 0.90
N SER A 123 0.25 13.73 0.86
CA SER A 123 0.99 13.00 1.90
C SER A 123 2.47 12.83 1.56
N ARG A 124 2.84 12.63 0.29
CA ARG A 124 4.22 12.30 -0.13
C ARG A 124 5.17 13.48 -0.13
N LYS A 125 4.69 14.72 -0.28
CA LYS A 125 5.56 15.90 -0.27
C LYS A 125 6.35 16.03 1.04
N GLU A 126 5.77 15.63 2.16
CA GLU A 126 6.44 15.66 3.47
C GLU A 126 7.65 14.72 3.50
N TYR A 127 7.60 13.61 2.77
CA TYR A 127 8.73 12.68 2.63
C TYR A 127 9.95 13.33 1.95
N ILE A 128 9.71 14.16 0.93
CA ILE A 128 10.78 14.87 0.20
C ILE A 128 11.42 15.93 1.10
N LYS A 129 10.62 16.65 1.89
CA LYS A 129 11.09 17.71 2.81
C LYS A 129 12.06 17.22 3.86
N LEU A 130 12.03 15.93 4.21
CA LEU A 130 12.90 15.36 5.22
C LEU A 130 14.40 15.51 4.88
N TRP A 131 14.76 15.22 3.63
CA TRP A 131 16.17 15.19 3.19
C TRP A 131 16.54 16.33 2.26
N TRP A 132 15.55 16.97 1.58
CA TRP A 132 15.82 18.13 0.75
C TRP A 132 16.39 19.29 1.56
N ARG A 133 17.37 19.99 1.00
CA ARG A 133 17.99 21.18 1.61
C ARG A 133 17.90 22.36 0.62
N PRO A 134 16.88 23.23 0.76
CA PRO A 134 16.70 24.39 -0.10
C PRO A 134 17.98 25.24 -0.19
N GLY A 135 18.32 25.70 -1.39
CA GLY A 135 19.52 26.51 -1.64
C GLY A 135 20.87 25.78 -1.55
N ARG A 136 20.89 24.52 -1.08
CA ARG A 136 22.12 23.69 -1.01
C ARG A 136 22.13 22.55 -2.04
N MET A 137 20.96 22.11 -2.47
CA MET A 137 20.77 21.02 -3.42
C MET A 137 20.15 21.54 -4.72
N ARG A 138 20.41 20.84 -5.82
CA ARG A 138 19.84 21.10 -7.14
C ARG A 138 19.00 19.91 -7.57
N GLY A 139 17.87 20.15 -8.21
CA GLY A 139 16.99 19.07 -8.61
C GLY A 139 15.56 19.50 -8.89
N PHE A 140 14.74 18.54 -9.29
CA PHE A 140 13.35 18.74 -9.68
C PHE A 140 12.49 17.57 -9.21
N VAL A 141 11.25 17.87 -8.83
CA VAL A 141 10.19 16.86 -8.65
C VAL A 141 9.35 16.83 -9.92
N TRP A 142 9.46 15.75 -10.69
CA TRP A 142 8.65 15.51 -11.86
C TRP A 142 7.33 14.84 -11.48
N MET A 143 6.24 15.43 -11.92
CA MET A 143 4.87 14.99 -11.64
C MET A 143 4.17 14.48 -12.89
N ASP A 144 3.25 13.54 -12.67
CA ASP A 144 2.33 13.02 -13.69
C ASP A 144 1.22 14.02 -14.07
N ARG A 145 0.80 14.87 -13.13
CA ARG A 145 -0.20 15.95 -13.29
C ARG A 145 0.11 17.15 -12.39
N PRO A 146 -0.40 18.35 -12.69
CA PRO A 146 -0.23 19.51 -11.83
C PRO A 146 -0.83 19.30 -10.43
N VAL A 147 -0.16 19.90 -9.44
CA VAL A 147 -0.56 19.93 -8.02
C VAL A 147 -0.56 21.36 -7.52
N GLU A 148 -1.17 21.63 -6.36
CA GLU A 148 -1.31 23.00 -5.83
C GLU A 148 0.02 23.77 -5.78
N GLU A 149 1.09 23.13 -5.29
CA GLU A 149 2.42 23.73 -5.19
C GLU A 149 3.08 24.02 -6.54
N PHE A 150 2.62 23.40 -7.64
CA PHE A 150 3.13 23.70 -8.98
C PHE A 150 2.81 25.14 -9.39
N TYR A 151 1.65 25.66 -8.95
CA TYR A 151 1.25 27.05 -9.21
C TYR A 151 1.82 28.04 -8.19
N SER A 152 2.42 27.54 -7.10
CA SER A 152 3.01 28.37 -6.05
C SER A 152 4.45 28.75 -6.40
N LYS A 153 4.69 30.05 -6.65
CA LYS A 153 6.05 30.59 -6.87
C LYS A 153 6.87 30.76 -5.59
N SER A 154 6.38 30.27 -4.44
CA SER A 154 7.01 30.51 -3.14
C SER A 154 8.12 29.50 -2.85
N SER A 155 9.34 29.99 -2.66
CA SER A 155 10.48 29.20 -2.15
C SER A 155 10.30 28.71 -0.70
N ARG A 156 9.25 29.16 -0.01
CA ARG A 156 8.93 28.80 1.39
C ARG A 156 8.35 27.39 1.56
N THR A 157 8.06 26.69 0.47
CA THR A 157 7.49 25.33 0.53
C THR A 157 8.48 24.30 1.06
N GLY A 158 9.79 24.59 1.03
CA GLY A 158 10.83 23.65 1.42
C GLY A 158 10.97 22.47 0.47
N LEU A 159 10.48 22.59 -0.77
CA LEU A 159 10.48 21.55 -1.79
C LEU A 159 11.41 21.92 -2.97
N PRO A 160 11.89 20.94 -3.75
CA PRO A 160 12.50 21.22 -5.04
C PRO A 160 11.46 21.82 -6.02
N PRO A 161 11.89 22.56 -7.04
CA PRO A 161 11.00 22.98 -8.13
C PRO A 161 10.26 21.80 -8.75
N ILE A 162 8.99 22.01 -9.12
CA ILE A 162 8.12 20.97 -9.66
C ILE A 162 8.08 21.10 -11.20
N MET A 163 8.26 19.97 -11.88
CA MET A 163 8.17 19.83 -13.33
C MET A 163 7.04 18.86 -13.70
N LEU A 164 6.50 18.96 -14.91
CA LEU A 164 5.49 18.05 -15.45
C LEU A 164 6.05 17.20 -16.58
N GLY A 165 5.46 16.03 -16.82
CA GLY A 165 5.74 15.25 -18.03
C GLY A 165 6.43 13.91 -17.79
N VAL A 166 6.40 13.38 -16.57
CA VAL A 166 6.86 12.01 -16.29
C VAL A 166 5.65 11.12 -15.97
N PRO A 167 5.34 10.11 -16.81
CA PRO A 167 4.33 9.13 -16.47
C PRO A 167 4.84 8.23 -15.33
N LEU A 168 3.94 7.85 -14.43
CA LEU A 168 4.25 6.95 -13.32
C LEU A 168 3.33 5.74 -13.33
N THR A 169 3.95 4.57 -13.18
CA THR A 169 3.24 3.29 -13.03
C THR A 169 3.48 2.76 -11.62
N ARG A 170 2.39 2.54 -10.88
CA ARG A 170 2.47 1.95 -9.54
C ARG A 170 2.65 0.43 -9.64
N HIS A 171 3.75 -0.07 -9.10
CA HIS A 171 3.99 -1.51 -8.92
C HIS A 171 4.04 -1.87 -7.42
N PRO A 172 3.02 -2.55 -6.86
CA PRO A 172 2.94 -2.79 -5.41
C PRO A 172 4.02 -3.71 -4.82
N GLY A 173 4.79 -4.42 -5.65
CA GLY A 173 5.84 -5.35 -5.20
C GLY A 173 7.21 -4.73 -4.97
N PHE A 174 7.41 -3.45 -5.35
CA PHE A 174 8.67 -2.73 -5.14
C PHE A 174 8.58 -1.89 -3.86
N HIS A 175 9.55 -2.07 -2.96
CA HIS A 175 9.56 -1.39 -1.67
C HIS A 175 10.83 -0.59 -1.49
N GLN A 176 10.70 0.66 -1.05
CA GLN A 176 11.86 1.48 -0.69
C GLN A 176 12.49 1.08 0.65
N CYS A 177 11.72 0.43 1.54
CA CYS A 177 12.17 -0.05 2.84
C CYS A 177 13.00 0.96 3.66
N ASP A 178 12.72 2.26 3.51
CA ASP A 178 13.30 3.36 4.30
C ASP A 178 12.73 3.38 5.73
N LEU A 179 12.86 2.23 6.40
CA LEU A 179 12.31 1.90 7.70
C LEU A 179 13.44 1.46 8.61
N TRP A 180 13.23 1.58 9.92
CA TRP A 180 14.11 1.06 10.95
C TRP A 180 13.36 0.10 11.86
N GLY A 181 14.02 -0.97 12.31
CA GLY A 181 13.48 -1.91 13.30
C GLY A 181 12.62 -3.02 12.69
N ASP A 182 11.53 -3.36 13.36
CA ASP A 182 10.70 -4.55 13.10
C ASP A 182 9.79 -4.40 11.85
N VAL A 183 10.03 -5.24 10.84
CA VAL A 183 9.30 -5.29 9.57
C VAL A 183 7.94 -6.02 9.63
N LEU A 184 7.53 -6.54 10.79
CA LEU A 184 6.29 -7.29 10.98
C LEU A 184 5.07 -6.59 10.37
N GLY A 185 4.92 -5.29 10.60
CA GLY A 185 3.81 -4.53 10.06
C GLY A 185 3.80 -4.45 8.53
N LEU A 186 4.98 -4.31 7.92
CA LEU A 186 5.13 -4.19 6.45
C LEU A 186 4.88 -5.55 5.78
N LEU A 187 5.59 -6.59 6.21
CA LEU A 187 5.51 -7.91 5.59
C LEU A 187 4.25 -8.66 6.01
N GLY A 188 3.79 -8.47 7.25
CA GLY A 188 2.59 -9.11 7.78
C GLY A 188 1.28 -8.63 7.14
N ALA A 189 1.28 -7.42 6.58
CA ALA A 189 0.16 -6.84 5.83
C ALA A 189 0.55 -6.55 4.37
N HIS A 190 1.52 -7.30 3.83
CA HIS A 190 1.95 -7.11 2.44
C HIS A 190 0.77 -7.37 1.49
N PRO A 191 0.55 -6.48 0.49
CA PRO A 191 -0.59 -6.58 -0.40
C PRO A 191 -0.54 -7.84 -1.28
N VAL A 192 -1.63 -8.09 -2.02
CA VAL A 192 -1.72 -9.16 -3.04
C VAL A 192 -0.87 -8.78 -4.26
N ALA A 193 0.45 -8.83 -4.08
CA ALA A 193 1.50 -8.61 -5.07
C ALA A 193 2.68 -9.53 -4.75
N PRO A 194 3.52 -9.92 -5.74
CA PRO A 194 4.76 -10.60 -5.44
C PRO A 194 5.69 -9.65 -4.67
N LEU A 195 6.44 -10.19 -3.71
CA LEU A 195 7.48 -9.46 -3.01
C LEU A 195 8.72 -9.37 -3.92
N VAL A 196 8.90 -8.25 -4.64
CA VAL A 196 9.94 -8.12 -5.67
C VAL A 196 11.24 -7.56 -5.11
N THR A 197 11.17 -6.44 -4.37
CA THR A 197 12.35 -5.82 -3.77
C THR A 197 12.13 -5.50 -2.30
N LEU A 198 13.18 -5.74 -1.52
CA LEU A 198 13.39 -5.20 -0.18
C LEU A 198 14.83 -4.69 -0.15
N HIS A 199 15.03 -3.42 0.19
CA HIS A 199 16.37 -2.86 0.36
C HIS A 199 16.55 -2.27 1.76
N HIS A 200 17.74 -1.78 2.07
CA HIS A 200 18.09 -1.23 3.39
C HIS A 200 17.92 -2.22 4.55
N LEU A 201 18.15 -3.51 4.29
CA LEU A 201 18.01 -4.57 5.30
C LEU A 201 18.97 -4.39 6.50
N ASP A 202 20.06 -3.64 6.33
CA ASP A 202 21.02 -3.32 7.39
C ASP A 202 20.41 -2.54 8.57
N PHE A 203 19.33 -1.78 8.31
CA PHE A 203 18.63 -0.97 9.31
C PHE A 203 17.42 -1.68 9.94
N LEU A 204 17.07 -2.85 9.41
CA LEU A 204 15.94 -3.65 9.86
C LEU A 204 16.39 -4.67 10.91
N GLU A 205 15.47 -5.08 11.77
CA GLU A 205 15.65 -6.30 12.56
C GLU A 205 15.60 -7.53 11.63
N PRO A 206 16.20 -8.68 12.03
CA PRO A 206 16.07 -9.90 11.24
C PRO A 206 14.61 -10.26 10.98
N VAL A 207 14.28 -10.59 9.73
CA VAL A 207 12.91 -11.00 9.31
C VAL A 207 12.36 -12.11 10.21
N PHE A 208 13.21 -13.00 10.70
CA PHE A 208 12.86 -13.97 11.74
C PHE A 208 13.63 -13.63 13.02
N PRO A 209 12.99 -13.11 14.08
CA PRO A 209 13.68 -12.66 15.29
C PRO A 209 14.47 -13.75 16.03
N THR A 210 14.10 -15.03 15.83
CA THR A 210 14.81 -16.18 16.42
C THR A 210 16.02 -16.63 15.60
N THR A 211 16.25 -16.05 14.42
CA THR A 211 17.40 -16.36 13.58
C THR A 211 18.56 -15.40 13.91
N PRO A 212 19.78 -15.90 14.21
CA PRO A 212 20.86 -15.08 14.76
C PRO A 212 21.36 -13.94 13.88
N SER A 213 21.18 -14.03 12.55
CA SER A 213 21.68 -13.03 11.61
C SER A 213 20.65 -12.65 10.55
N ARG A 214 20.71 -11.40 10.07
CA ARG A 214 19.88 -10.90 8.97
C ARG A 214 20.03 -11.75 7.71
N ALA A 215 21.28 -12.03 7.33
CA ALA A 215 21.58 -12.86 6.17
C ALA A 215 21.07 -14.31 6.35
N GLY A 216 21.17 -14.87 7.56
CA GLY A 216 20.59 -16.19 7.87
C GLY A 216 19.06 -16.19 7.76
N ALA A 217 18.39 -15.13 8.23
CA ALA A 217 16.94 -15.00 8.13
C ALA A 217 16.48 -14.91 6.67
N LEU A 218 17.21 -14.16 5.82
CA LEU A 218 16.95 -14.11 4.39
C LEU A 218 17.20 -15.45 3.72
N ARG A 219 18.32 -16.12 4.05
CA ARG A 219 18.61 -17.46 3.52
C ARG A 219 17.47 -18.42 3.85
N LYS A 220 16.97 -18.41 5.09
CA LYS A 220 15.80 -19.21 5.50
C LYS A 220 14.55 -18.91 4.66
N LEU A 221 14.27 -17.64 4.36
CA LEU A 221 13.14 -17.24 3.53
C LEU A 221 13.30 -17.76 2.08
N PHE A 222 14.48 -17.57 1.50
CA PHE A 222 14.79 -18.01 0.13
C PHE A 222 14.84 -19.52 0.01
N ASP A 223 15.43 -20.20 0.99
CA ASP A 223 15.59 -21.64 1.01
C ASP A 223 14.28 -22.38 1.34
N GLY A 224 13.35 -21.72 2.01
CA GLY A 224 12.07 -22.31 2.36
C GLY A 224 10.96 -21.88 1.40
N PRO A 225 10.08 -20.95 1.82
CA PRO A 225 8.85 -20.62 1.13
C PRO A 225 9.07 -20.06 -0.28
N VAL A 226 10.15 -19.31 -0.54
CA VAL A 226 10.42 -18.78 -1.90
C VAL A 226 10.66 -19.92 -2.90
N ARG A 227 11.38 -20.98 -2.50
CA ARG A 227 11.58 -22.18 -3.34
C ARG A 227 10.29 -22.96 -3.60
N LEU A 228 9.32 -22.86 -2.68
CA LEU A 228 8.05 -23.58 -2.79
C LEU A 228 7.02 -22.82 -3.62
N ASP A 229 6.89 -21.51 -3.39
CA ASP A 229 5.94 -20.63 -4.08
C ASP A 229 6.38 -19.17 -3.89
N SER A 230 7.32 -18.71 -4.70
CA SER A 230 7.90 -17.35 -4.61
C SER A 230 6.85 -16.23 -4.70
N ALA A 231 5.75 -16.49 -5.40
CA ALA A 231 4.74 -15.50 -5.68
C ALA A 231 3.73 -15.34 -4.54
N ALA A 232 3.65 -16.31 -3.63
CA ALA A 232 2.82 -16.27 -2.43
C ALA A 232 3.54 -15.73 -1.18
N VAL A 233 4.86 -15.54 -1.24
CA VAL A 233 5.65 -15.09 -0.07
C VAL A 233 5.15 -13.75 0.45
N ALA A 234 4.98 -13.70 1.77
CA ALA A 234 4.45 -12.57 2.55
C ALA A 234 3.00 -12.18 2.23
N GLN A 235 2.32 -12.85 1.29
CA GLN A 235 0.94 -12.50 0.95
C GLN A 235 0.01 -12.70 2.13
N GLN A 236 -0.77 -11.66 2.40
CA GLN A 236 -1.73 -11.66 3.48
C GLN A 236 -3.02 -12.41 3.09
N SER A 237 -3.49 -13.27 3.99
CA SER A 237 -4.83 -13.87 4.00
C SER A 237 -5.43 -13.66 5.39
N VAL A 238 -6.70 -13.25 5.46
CA VAL A 238 -7.39 -12.95 6.72
C VAL A 238 -8.58 -13.89 6.88
N CYS A 239 -8.71 -14.48 8.06
CA CYS A 239 -9.80 -15.38 8.42
C CYS A 239 -10.09 -15.32 9.92
N TYR A 240 -11.07 -16.09 10.36
CA TYR A 240 -11.63 -15.97 11.70
C TYR A 240 -11.75 -17.33 12.37
N ASP A 241 -11.29 -17.40 13.61
CA ASP A 241 -11.64 -18.47 14.53
C ASP A 241 -12.95 -18.06 15.22
N ARG A 242 -14.06 -18.67 14.78
CA ARG A 242 -15.39 -18.33 15.29
C ARG A 242 -15.60 -18.81 16.72
N GLU A 243 -14.98 -19.92 17.11
CA GLU A 243 -15.15 -20.51 18.44
C GLU A 243 -14.52 -19.62 19.50
N HIS A 244 -13.31 -19.12 19.22
CA HIS A 244 -12.56 -18.29 20.17
C HIS A 244 -12.74 -16.78 19.95
N HIS A 245 -13.52 -16.35 18.95
CA HIS A 245 -13.66 -14.95 18.55
C HIS A 245 -12.30 -14.28 18.25
N TRP A 246 -11.47 -14.92 17.43
CA TRP A 246 -10.18 -14.38 17.02
C TRP A 246 -10.15 -14.03 15.54
N THR A 247 -9.41 -12.97 15.21
CA THR A 247 -8.99 -12.67 13.84
C THR A 247 -7.61 -13.25 13.61
N VAL A 248 -7.47 -14.00 12.53
CA VAL A 248 -6.22 -14.61 12.09
C VAL A 248 -5.76 -13.95 10.79
N SER A 249 -4.53 -13.47 10.76
CA SER A 249 -3.87 -12.92 9.58
C SER A 249 -2.63 -13.74 9.28
N VAL A 250 -2.66 -14.46 8.17
CA VAL A 250 -1.55 -15.26 7.67
C VAL A 250 -0.79 -14.43 6.64
N SER A 251 0.49 -14.16 6.88
CA SER A 251 1.45 -13.71 5.88
C SER A 251 2.32 -14.91 5.50
N TRP A 252 1.96 -15.56 4.40
CA TRP A 252 2.46 -16.91 4.10
C TRP A 252 3.99 -16.92 3.91
N GLY A 253 4.67 -17.85 4.57
CA GLY A 253 6.13 -17.95 4.56
C GLY A 253 6.85 -16.95 5.47
N PHE A 254 6.12 -16.07 6.18
CA PHE A 254 6.70 -15.08 7.08
C PHE A 254 6.15 -15.22 8.50
N ALA A 255 4.90 -14.83 8.74
CA ALA A 255 4.31 -14.79 10.08
C ALA A 255 2.79 -14.96 10.07
N VAL A 256 2.25 -15.50 11.17
CA VAL A 256 0.82 -15.53 11.46
C VAL A 256 0.56 -14.65 12.68
N MET A 257 -0.43 -13.76 12.58
CA MET A 257 -0.90 -12.93 13.68
C MET A 257 -2.29 -13.38 14.10
N VAL A 258 -2.47 -13.64 15.39
CA VAL A 258 -3.77 -13.96 15.99
C VAL A 258 -4.14 -12.85 16.97
N VAL A 259 -5.27 -12.20 16.71
CA VAL A 259 -5.77 -11.04 17.47
C VAL A 259 -7.11 -11.39 18.10
N ARG A 260 -7.32 -10.97 19.36
CA ARG A 260 -8.63 -11.11 20.01
C ARG A 260 -9.65 -10.17 19.36
N GLY A 261 -10.88 -10.66 19.19
CA GLY A 261 -11.97 -9.94 18.56
C GLY A 261 -11.98 -10.09 17.04
N VAL A 262 -13.05 -9.57 16.43
CA VAL A 262 -13.28 -9.61 14.99
C VAL A 262 -12.88 -8.27 14.39
N LEU A 263 -11.76 -8.24 13.67
CA LEU A 263 -11.25 -7.08 12.95
C LEU A 263 -11.58 -7.20 11.45
N SER A 264 -11.80 -6.07 10.80
CA SER A 264 -12.07 -6.05 9.35
C SER A 264 -10.79 -6.31 8.54
N PRO A 265 -10.85 -7.01 7.39
CA PRO A 265 -9.77 -7.07 6.42
C PRO A 265 -9.18 -5.71 6.09
N ARG A 266 -9.99 -4.66 5.91
CA ARG A 266 -9.50 -3.31 5.64
C ARG A 266 -8.55 -2.79 6.73
N GLU A 267 -8.87 -3.08 7.99
CA GLU A 267 -7.99 -2.73 9.10
C GLU A 267 -6.73 -3.60 9.12
N MET A 268 -6.86 -4.91 8.87
CA MET A 268 -5.74 -5.86 8.86
C MET A 268 -4.78 -5.65 7.69
N GLU A 269 -5.28 -5.20 6.55
CA GLU A 269 -4.51 -4.84 5.34
C GLU A 269 -3.74 -3.53 5.50
N THR A 270 -4.02 -2.74 6.54
CA THR A 270 -3.24 -1.55 6.84
C THR A 270 -2.07 -1.92 7.76
N PRO A 271 -0.80 -1.79 7.30
CA PRO A 271 0.39 -2.08 8.11
C PRO A 271 0.37 -1.38 9.47
N MET A 272 0.51 -2.16 10.55
CA MET A 272 0.73 -1.56 11.87
C MET A 272 2.15 -1.01 11.97
N ARG A 273 2.34 0.13 12.64
CA ARG A 273 3.66 0.76 12.82
C ARG A 273 4.54 0.01 13.84
N SER A 274 5.02 -1.18 13.48
CA SER A 274 6.08 -1.90 14.21
C SER A 274 7.48 -1.35 13.95
N PHE A 275 7.63 -0.53 12.92
CA PHE A 275 8.87 0.08 12.45
C PHE A 275 8.86 1.59 12.64
N LEU A 276 10.05 2.19 12.65
CA LEU A 276 10.26 3.63 12.65
C LEU A 276 10.56 4.13 11.23
N ASN A 277 10.31 5.40 10.97
CA ASN A 277 10.73 6.03 9.72
C ASN A 277 12.26 6.21 9.65
N TRP A 278 12.78 6.72 8.52
CA TRP A 278 14.21 6.95 8.30
C TRP A 278 14.90 7.79 9.39
N TYR A 279 14.17 8.68 10.07
CA TYR A 279 14.68 9.53 11.17
C TYR A 279 14.53 8.88 12.54
N LYS A 280 14.23 7.58 12.59
CA LYS A 280 13.98 6.82 13.82
C LYS A 280 12.84 7.40 14.65
N ARG A 281 11.81 7.93 13.99
CA ARG A 281 10.58 8.43 14.62
C ARG A 281 9.39 7.54 14.27
N ALA A 282 8.43 7.47 15.20
CA ALA A 282 7.18 6.75 15.03
C ALA A 282 6.04 7.62 14.45
N ASP A 283 6.36 8.69 13.71
CA ASP A 283 5.34 9.52 13.06
C ASP A 283 4.70 8.78 11.87
N TYR A 284 3.49 9.17 11.46
CA TYR A 284 2.78 8.51 10.36
C TYR A 284 2.99 9.20 9.00
N THR A 285 3.62 10.37 8.98
CA THR A 285 3.74 11.24 7.80
C THR A 285 4.95 10.92 6.94
N ALA A 286 5.94 10.19 7.47
CA ALA A 286 7.22 9.92 6.80
C ALA A 286 7.35 8.49 6.28
N TYR A 287 6.27 7.85 5.84
CA TYR A 287 6.30 6.52 5.21
C TYR A 287 5.83 6.59 3.76
N SER A 288 6.35 5.74 2.87
CA SER A 288 5.95 5.61 1.47
C SER A 288 4.65 4.81 1.24
N PHE A 289 3.93 4.47 2.30
CA PHE A 289 2.63 3.78 2.29
C PHE A 289 1.78 4.18 3.51
N ASN A 290 0.48 3.84 3.49
CA ASN A 290 -0.42 4.10 4.62
C ASN A 290 -0.12 3.14 5.76
N THR A 291 -0.14 3.65 6.99
CA THR A 291 0.10 2.85 8.19
C THR A 291 -0.96 3.14 9.25
N ARG A 292 -1.15 2.22 10.18
CA ARG A 292 -2.00 2.39 11.37
C ARG A 292 -1.15 2.36 12.64
N PRO A 293 -1.56 3.05 13.72
CA PRO A 293 -0.92 2.84 15.03
C PRO A 293 -0.95 1.36 15.42
N VAL A 294 0.04 0.92 16.21
CA VAL A 294 -0.09 -0.32 16.98
C VAL A 294 -1.36 -0.23 17.82
N ALA A 295 -2.07 -1.35 17.97
CA ALA A 295 -3.34 -1.41 18.69
C ALA A 295 -3.24 -0.70 20.05
N ARG A 296 -4.04 0.36 20.22
CA ARG A 296 -4.09 1.11 21.49
C ARG A 296 -4.71 0.27 22.60
N GLN A 297 -5.68 -0.58 22.25
CA GLN A 297 -6.31 -1.47 23.19
C GLN A 297 -5.38 -2.66 23.51
N PRO A 298 -4.99 -2.85 24.79
CA PRO A 298 -4.10 -3.93 25.21
C PRO A 298 -4.52 -5.31 24.72
N CYS A 299 -5.82 -5.59 24.75
CA CYS A 299 -6.41 -6.86 24.32
C CYS A 299 -6.28 -7.14 22.82
N GLN A 300 -6.19 -6.11 21.99
CA GLN A 300 -6.05 -6.22 20.54
C GLN A 300 -4.59 -6.32 20.10
N LYS A 301 -3.62 -6.31 21.04
CA LYS A 301 -2.22 -6.54 20.69
C LYS A 301 -2.06 -7.98 20.17
N PRO A 302 -1.56 -8.17 18.92
CA PRO A 302 -1.47 -9.50 18.30
C PRO A 302 -0.56 -10.44 19.08
N ARG A 303 -0.90 -11.73 19.03
CA ARG A 303 0.05 -12.83 19.25
C ARG A 303 0.66 -13.20 17.90
N VAL A 304 1.98 -13.19 17.83
CA VAL A 304 2.73 -13.36 16.57
C VAL A 304 3.41 -14.73 16.58
N TYR A 305 3.33 -15.43 15.46
CA TYR A 305 3.94 -16.73 15.24
C TYR A 305 4.81 -16.63 13.99
N TYR A 306 6.13 -16.77 14.13
CA TYR A 306 7.06 -16.65 13.01
C TYR A 306 7.32 -18.01 12.37
N MET A 307 7.52 -18.03 11.06
CA MET A 307 7.80 -19.28 10.34
C MET A 307 9.07 -19.96 10.89
N ARG A 308 8.88 -21.20 11.35
CA ARG A 308 9.92 -22.10 11.82
C ARG A 308 10.51 -22.90 10.67
N ASP A 309 9.65 -23.50 9.83
CA ASP A 309 10.05 -24.39 8.76
C ASP A 309 9.00 -24.43 7.63
N SER A 310 9.41 -24.90 6.45
CA SER A 310 8.54 -25.04 5.28
C SER A 310 8.95 -26.25 4.43
N ARG A 311 7.97 -27.05 4.01
CA ARG A 311 8.21 -28.21 3.13
C ARG A 311 7.06 -28.44 2.15
N MET A 312 7.31 -29.24 1.13
CA MET A 312 6.27 -29.82 0.28
C MET A 312 5.86 -31.19 0.81
N ASP A 313 4.58 -31.38 1.14
CA ASP A 313 4.00 -32.72 1.28
C ASP A 313 3.66 -33.25 -0.11
N ARG A 314 4.52 -34.12 -0.63
CA ARG A 314 4.38 -34.71 -1.97
C ARG A 314 3.16 -35.63 -2.10
N ARG A 315 2.68 -36.24 -1.01
CA ARG A 315 1.52 -37.15 -1.06
C ARG A 315 0.22 -36.38 -1.28
N ARG A 316 0.10 -35.23 -0.61
CA ARG A 316 -1.07 -34.36 -0.70
C ARG A 316 -0.92 -33.26 -1.74
N ASN A 317 0.28 -33.09 -2.28
CA ASN A 317 0.66 -31.99 -3.18
C ASN A 317 0.31 -30.61 -2.58
N VAL A 318 0.67 -30.42 -1.31
CA VAL A 318 0.47 -29.17 -0.58
C VAL A 318 1.76 -28.71 0.08
N THR A 319 1.97 -27.41 0.11
CA THR A 319 3.00 -26.80 0.95
C THR A 319 2.53 -26.80 2.40
N VAL A 320 3.44 -27.13 3.31
CA VAL A 320 3.25 -27.12 4.75
C VAL A 320 4.25 -26.13 5.33
N THR A 321 3.75 -25.08 5.95
CA THR A 321 4.56 -24.10 6.68
C THR A 321 4.21 -24.16 8.15
N GLU A 322 5.23 -24.20 9.00
CA GLU A 322 5.07 -24.32 10.46
C GLU A 322 5.57 -23.04 11.12
N TYR A 323 4.83 -22.56 12.12
CA TYR A 323 5.09 -21.29 12.78
C TYR A 323 5.12 -21.49 14.30
N ASP A 324 6.11 -20.89 14.94
CA ASP A 324 6.28 -20.94 16.39
C ASP A 324 5.90 -19.61 17.03
N ARG A 325 5.28 -19.70 18.20
CA ARG A 325 4.92 -18.52 18.99
C ARG A 325 6.15 -17.69 19.35
N HIS A 326 6.11 -16.42 18.96
CA HIS A 326 7.07 -15.44 19.46
C HIS A 326 6.73 -15.07 20.90
N ARG A 327 7.67 -15.31 21.82
CA ARG A 327 7.51 -15.00 23.24
C ARG A 327 7.89 -13.55 23.49
N GLY A 328 6.93 -12.74 23.93
CA GLY A 328 7.15 -11.35 24.29
C GLY A 328 6.21 -10.91 25.40
N LYS A 329 6.58 -9.84 26.12
CA LYS A 329 5.74 -9.26 27.18
C LYS A 329 4.48 -8.67 26.55
N GLN A 330 3.34 -9.08 27.08
CA GLN A 330 2.03 -8.67 26.61
C GLN A 330 1.29 -8.01 27.77
N PRO A 331 0.55 -6.92 27.52
CA PRO A 331 -0.19 -6.25 28.57
C PRO A 331 -1.38 -7.12 29.00
N ASP A 332 -1.82 -6.92 30.23
CA ASP A 332 -2.99 -7.61 30.75
C ASP A 332 -4.24 -7.23 29.95
N CYS A 333 -5.09 -8.22 29.74
CA CYS A 333 -6.32 -8.07 28.99
C CYS A 333 -7.52 -8.47 29.84
N ARG A 334 -8.52 -7.58 29.91
CA ARG A 334 -9.76 -7.78 30.68
C ARG A 334 -10.92 -8.35 29.84
N TRP A 335 -10.74 -8.51 28.53
CA TRP A 335 -11.79 -9.10 27.69
C TRP A 335 -12.03 -10.56 28.06
N ARG A 336 -13.29 -10.96 28.05
CA ARG A 336 -13.71 -12.37 28.18
C ARG A 336 -13.51 -13.15 26.87
N ILE A 337 -12.38 -12.91 26.21
CA ILE A 337 -11.94 -13.61 25.01
C ILE A 337 -10.64 -14.33 25.35
N PRO A 338 -10.57 -15.67 25.16
CA PRO A 338 -9.39 -16.45 25.50
C PRO A 338 -8.10 -15.88 24.89
N ASP A 339 -6.97 -16.02 25.60
CA ASP A 339 -5.66 -15.65 25.04
C ASP A 339 -5.22 -16.68 24.02
N PRO A 340 -4.90 -16.28 22.76
CA PRO A 340 -4.28 -17.21 21.82
C PRO A 340 -3.01 -17.84 22.40
N ALA A 341 -2.20 -17.10 23.17
CA ALA A 341 -0.99 -17.63 23.81
C ALA A 341 -1.27 -18.64 24.92
N ALA A 342 -2.48 -18.65 25.49
CA ALA A 342 -2.87 -19.64 26.50
C ALA A 342 -3.23 -20.99 25.85
N LEU A 343 -3.56 -21.03 24.56
CA LEU A 343 -4.06 -22.23 23.87
C LEU A 343 -3.15 -22.72 22.74
N VAL A 344 -2.46 -21.81 22.04
CA VAL A 344 -1.72 -22.10 20.80
C VAL A 344 -0.24 -21.74 20.95
N ASP A 345 0.63 -22.73 20.75
CA ASP A 345 2.08 -22.55 20.65
C ASP A 345 2.61 -22.73 19.22
N HIS A 346 1.94 -23.58 18.43
CA HIS A 346 2.33 -23.88 17.06
C HIS A 346 1.16 -23.64 16.10
N ILE A 347 1.48 -23.13 14.91
CA ILE A 347 0.51 -23.01 13.82
C ILE A 347 1.04 -23.75 12.62
N VAL A 348 0.20 -24.56 11.98
CA VAL A 348 0.49 -25.23 10.71
C VAL A 348 -0.40 -24.60 9.65
N VAL A 349 0.21 -24.07 8.60
CA VAL A 349 -0.52 -23.53 7.44
C VAL A 349 -0.30 -24.45 6.25
N LEU A 350 -1.41 -24.95 5.71
CA LEU A 350 -1.48 -25.78 4.52
C LEU A 350 -1.89 -24.91 3.34
N LYS A 351 -1.11 -24.94 2.25
CA LYS A 351 -1.43 -24.19 1.03
C LYS A 351 -1.13 -25.03 -0.20
N LYS A 352 -2.10 -25.13 -1.12
CA LYS A 352 -1.85 -25.73 -2.44
C LYS A 352 -1.04 -24.76 -3.32
N PRO A 353 0.04 -25.21 -3.97
CA PRO A 353 0.72 -24.41 -5.00
C PRO A 353 -0.23 -24.06 -6.14
N ASP A 354 -0.12 -22.83 -6.64
CA ASP A 354 -0.89 -22.37 -7.79
C ASP A 354 -0.02 -21.48 -8.69
N PRO A 355 0.71 -22.07 -9.67
CA PRO A 355 1.60 -21.33 -10.54
C PRO A 355 0.86 -20.35 -11.48
N ASP A 356 -0.44 -20.56 -11.69
CA ASP A 356 -1.26 -19.76 -12.60
C ASP A 356 -2.10 -18.71 -11.88
N LEU A 357 -1.99 -18.60 -10.55
CA LEU A 357 -2.74 -17.63 -9.74
C LEU A 357 -2.65 -16.20 -10.31
N TRP A 358 -1.47 -15.81 -10.80
CA TRP A 358 -1.24 -14.47 -11.35
C TRP A 358 -1.82 -14.23 -12.74
N LYS A 359 -2.14 -15.30 -13.47
CA LYS A 359 -2.73 -15.25 -14.81
C LYS A 359 -4.26 -15.13 -14.78
N ARG A 360 -4.87 -15.25 -13.60
CA ARG A 360 -6.33 -15.21 -13.42
C ARG A 360 -6.76 -14.21 -12.35
N SER A 361 -8.03 -13.84 -12.38
CA SER A 361 -8.71 -13.05 -11.36
C SER A 361 -9.72 -13.92 -10.62
N PRO A 362 -9.88 -13.81 -9.29
CA PRO A 362 -9.11 -12.97 -8.37
C PRO A 362 -7.76 -13.58 -7.99
N ARG A 363 -6.75 -12.73 -7.73
CA ARG A 363 -5.38 -13.13 -7.34
C ARG A 363 -5.21 -13.38 -5.84
N ARG A 364 -6.24 -13.04 -5.05
CA ARG A 364 -6.23 -13.07 -3.59
C ARG A 364 -6.55 -14.47 -3.10
N ASN A 365 -5.75 -14.97 -2.16
CA ASN A 365 -6.08 -16.14 -1.38
C ASN A 365 -6.79 -15.74 -0.09
N CYS A 366 -7.62 -16.65 0.42
CA CYS A 366 -8.26 -16.55 1.72
C CYS A 366 -7.80 -17.71 2.60
N CYS A 367 -7.99 -17.55 3.91
CA CYS A 367 -7.67 -18.60 4.85
C CYS A 367 -8.92 -19.14 5.54
N GLN A 368 -8.81 -20.34 6.10
CA GLN A 368 -9.82 -20.95 6.95
C GLN A 368 -9.13 -21.64 8.13
N VAL A 369 -9.61 -21.39 9.35
CA VAL A 369 -9.19 -22.15 10.53
C VAL A 369 -9.85 -23.52 10.45
N VAL A 370 -9.05 -24.57 10.27
CA VAL A 370 -9.51 -25.96 10.15
C VAL A 370 -9.64 -26.60 11.52
N SER A 371 -8.66 -26.35 12.40
CA SER A 371 -8.68 -26.81 13.78
C SER A 371 -8.01 -25.82 14.70
N SER A 372 -8.58 -25.64 15.88
CA SER A 372 -8.09 -24.77 16.94
C SER A 372 -8.17 -25.49 18.29
N PRO A 373 -7.14 -25.42 19.15
CA PRO A 373 -7.18 -26.04 20.47
C PRO A 373 -8.27 -25.41 21.37
N THR A 374 -9.20 -26.22 21.85
CA THR A 374 -10.34 -25.77 22.67
C THR A 374 -10.02 -25.65 24.16
N LYS A 375 -8.96 -26.32 24.63
CA LYS A 375 -8.49 -26.30 26.02
C LYS A 375 -6.97 -26.28 26.07
N ALA A 376 -6.42 -25.72 27.15
CA ALA A 376 -5.00 -25.86 27.44
C ALA A 376 -4.69 -27.33 27.73
N GLY A 377 -4.17 -28.03 26.73
CA GLY A 377 -3.86 -29.46 26.79
C GLY A 377 -2.53 -29.78 26.13
N LYS A 378 -2.26 -31.08 25.90
CA LYS A 378 -1.00 -31.53 25.28
C LYS A 378 -0.85 -31.08 23.82
N ASN A 379 -1.96 -30.98 23.08
CA ASN A 379 -1.95 -30.52 21.69
C ASN A 379 -2.27 -29.02 21.63
N ARG A 380 -1.25 -28.21 21.33
CA ARG A 380 -1.32 -26.74 21.29
C ARG A 380 -1.09 -26.20 19.88
N THR A 381 -1.61 -26.95 18.89
CA THR A 381 -1.42 -26.69 17.47
C THR A 381 -2.73 -26.24 16.82
N MET A 382 -2.69 -25.09 16.14
CA MET A 382 -3.78 -24.62 15.27
C MET A 382 -3.43 -24.95 13.81
N THR A 383 -4.41 -25.44 13.04
CA THR A 383 -4.23 -25.72 11.60
C THR A 383 -5.07 -24.76 10.78
N ILE A 384 -4.45 -24.17 9.77
CA ILE A 384 -5.06 -23.19 8.87
C ILE A 384 -4.84 -23.65 7.43
N GLU A 385 -5.88 -23.56 6.61
CA GLU A 385 -5.77 -23.72 5.15
C GLU A 385 -5.75 -22.37 4.47
N VAL A 386 -4.91 -22.22 3.43
CA VAL A 386 -4.85 -21.04 2.55
C VAL A 386 -5.06 -21.51 1.12
N GLY A 387 -5.99 -20.86 0.41
CA GLY A 387 -6.29 -21.17 -0.99
C GLY A 387 -7.15 -20.11 -1.66
N VAL A 388 -7.64 -20.43 -2.86
CA VAL A 388 -8.56 -19.55 -3.60
C VAL A 388 -9.80 -19.32 -2.76
N CYS A 389 -10.20 -18.05 -2.60
CA CYS A 389 -11.37 -17.77 -1.76
C CYS A 389 -12.66 -18.33 -2.38
N ARG A 390 -13.56 -18.75 -1.52
CA ARG A 390 -14.89 -19.25 -1.88
C ARG A 390 -15.86 -18.09 -2.14
N GLU A 391 -17.00 -18.43 -2.73
CA GLU A 391 -18.08 -17.46 -2.93
C GLU A 391 -18.50 -16.83 -1.60
N GLY A 392 -18.61 -15.51 -1.56
CA GLY A 392 -18.93 -14.74 -0.35
C GLY A 392 -17.75 -14.37 0.55
N GLU A 393 -16.56 -14.96 0.37
CA GLU A 393 -15.34 -14.58 1.12
C GLU A 393 -14.70 -13.30 0.57
N PHE A 394 -14.98 -12.94 -0.68
CA PHE A 394 -14.50 -11.71 -1.32
C PHE A 394 -15.32 -10.46 -0.97
N ALA A 395 -16.54 -10.61 -0.44
CA ALA A 395 -17.55 -9.54 -0.52
C ALA A 395 -18.48 -9.37 0.69
N LYS A 396 -18.22 -9.98 1.85
CA LYS A 396 -18.97 -9.67 3.07
C LYS A 396 -18.10 -9.01 4.12
N LEU A 397 -17.98 -7.69 4.00
CA LEU A 397 -18.01 -6.76 5.12
C LEU A 397 -18.77 -5.50 4.73
#